data_AF-R7U2Y3-F1
#
_entry.id   AF-R7U2Y3-F1
#
_cell.length_a   1.000
_cell.length_b   1.000
_cell.length_c   1.000
_cell.angle_alpha   90.00
_cell.angle_beta   90.00
_cell.angle_gamma   90.00
#
_symmetry.space_group_name_H-M   'P 1'
#
loop_
_entity.id
_entity.type
_entity.pdbx_description
1 polymer ?
#
loop_
_entity_poly.entity_id
_entity_poly.type
_entity_poly.pdbx_seq_one_letter_code
_entity_poly.pdbx_strand_id
1 'polypeptide(L)'
;MPIAVAHGEGHTEFADPSHLDRLAACGQVSLKFVDNQGKPTMRYPYNPNGSVQGVTGLTSADGRVTIMMPHPERVFRTVQNSWHPDHWGEDAPLMRMFRNARVWVS
;
A
#
# COMPACT_ATOMS: atom_id res chain seq x y z
N MET A 1 -0.26 -0.06 -9.84
CA MET A 1 -1.69 0.32 -9.81
C MET A 1 -1.85 1.50 -8.87
N PRO A 2 -2.64 2.53 -9.22
CA PRO A 2 -2.86 3.66 -8.33
C PRO A 2 -3.70 3.27 -7.11
N ILE A 3 -3.60 4.06 -6.05
CA ILE A 3 -4.42 3.98 -4.84
C ILE A 3 -4.61 5.40 -4.30
N ALA A 4 -5.76 5.68 -3.68
CA ALA A 4 -6.01 6.99 -3.09
C ALA A 4 -5.08 7.21 -1.88
N VAL A 5 -4.45 8.39 -1.83
CA VAL A 5 -3.61 8.83 -0.71
C VAL A 5 -4.12 10.19 -0.22
N ALA A 6 -4.38 10.31 1.08
CA ALA A 6 -4.96 11.53 1.66
C ALA A 6 -4.59 11.66 3.15
N HIS A 7 -3.36 12.08 3.45
CA HIS A 7 -2.87 12.22 4.83
C HIS A 7 -1.85 13.37 4.97
N GLY A 8 -1.75 13.96 6.16
CA GLY A 8 -0.69 14.92 6.52
C GLY A 8 0.52 14.28 7.21
N GLU A 9 0.31 13.16 7.92
CA GLU A 9 1.28 12.56 8.85
C GLU A 9 1.58 11.09 8.48
N GLY A 10 1.70 10.79 7.19
CA GLY A 10 1.92 9.42 6.70
C GLY A 10 3.38 8.98 6.57
N HIS A 11 4.34 9.80 7.01
CA HIS A 11 5.76 9.49 6.92
C HIS A 11 6.12 8.36 7.89
N THR A 12 6.66 7.24 7.38
CA THR A 12 7.11 6.14 8.24
C THR A 12 8.47 6.48 8.86
N GLU A 13 8.51 6.52 10.19
CA GLU A 13 9.75 6.67 10.95
C GLU A 13 10.16 5.32 11.56
N PHE A 14 11.44 4.98 11.44
CA PHE A 14 12.02 3.78 12.04
C PHE A 14 13.08 4.20 13.05
N ALA A 15 13.19 3.46 14.15
CA ALA A 15 14.20 3.72 15.19
C ALA A 15 15.62 3.83 14.64
N ASP A 16 15.96 2.98 13.66
CA ASP A 16 17.25 2.97 12.97
C ASP A 16 17.13 2.20 11.62
N PRO A 17 18.12 2.29 10.72
CA PRO A 17 18.08 1.58 9.44
C PRO A 17 17.94 0.05 9.55
N SER A 18 18.53 -0.57 10.58
CA SER A 18 18.46 -2.03 10.78
C SER A 18 17.06 -2.49 11.16
N HIS A 19 16.23 -1.61 11.74
CA HIS A 19 14.84 -1.93 12.04
C HIS A 19 14.05 -2.19 10.76
N LEU A 20 14.18 -1.32 9.75
CA LEU A 20 13.53 -1.52 8.45
C LEU A 20 14.08 -2.78 7.75
N ASP A 21 15.40 -2.99 7.78
CA ASP A 21 16.01 -4.17 7.15
C ASP A 21 15.49 -5.48 7.77
N ARG A 22 15.31 -5.52 9.09
CA ARG A 22 14.68 -6.66 9.77
C ARG A 22 13.24 -6.89 9.33
N LEU A 23 12.41 -5.82 9.30
CA LEU A 23 11.03 -5.93 8.83
C LEU A 23 10.95 -6.44 7.38
N ALA A 24 11.84 -5.95 6.51
CA ALA A 24 11.93 -6.40 5.12
C ALA A 24 12.37 -7.88 5.02
N ALA A 25 13.40 -8.28 5.78
CA ALA A 25 13.88 -9.67 5.83
C ALA A 25 12.83 -10.65 6.38
N CYS A 26 12.00 -10.20 7.31
CA CYS A 26 10.87 -10.96 7.86
C CYS A 26 9.61 -10.92 6.98
N GLY A 27 9.64 -10.26 5.82
CA GLY A 27 8.49 -10.18 4.91
C GLY A 27 7.34 -9.31 5.44
N GLN A 28 7.60 -8.42 6.41
CA GLN A 28 6.56 -7.62 7.07
C GLN A 28 6.25 -6.30 6.36
N VAL A 29 6.99 -5.96 5.29
CA VAL A 29 6.68 -4.81 4.43
C VAL A 29 5.66 -5.23 3.38
N SER A 30 4.41 -4.78 3.52
CA SER A 30 3.29 -5.22 2.68
C SER A 30 3.03 -4.31 1.47
N LEU A 31 3.39 -3.02 1.57
CA LEU A 31 3.19 -2.05 0.49
C LEU A 31 4.37 -1.08 0.37
N LYS A 32 4.74 -0.76 -0.88
CA LYS A 32 5.72 0.27 -1.22
C LYS A 32 5.18 1.19 -2.32
N PHE A 33 5.44 2.48 -2.20
CA PHE A 33 5.33 3.44 -3.29
C PHE A 33 6.40 3.18 -4.34
N VAL A 34 5.99 3.26 -5.60
CA VAL A 34 6.85 3.07 -6.76
C VAL A 34 6.69 4.26 -7.71
N ASP A 35 7.72 4.53 -8.51
CA ASP A 35 7.60 5.45 -9.63
C ASP A 35 6.79 4.82 -10.79
N ASN A 36 6.58 5.60 -11.85
CA ASN A 36 5.84 5.13 -13.04
C ASN A 36 6.58 4.01 -13.83
N GLN A 37 7.83 3.70 -13.48
CA GLN A 37 8.58 2.56 -14.02
C GLN A 37 8.49 1.33 -13.11
N GLY A 38 7.75 1.41 -12.01
CA GLY A 38 7.57 0.33 -11.04
C GLY A 38 8.74 0.17 -10.06
N LYS A 39 9.66 1.13 -9.98
CA LYS A 39 10.80 1.07 -9.05
C LYS A 39 10.42 1.72 -7.72
N PRO A 40 10.68 1.06 -6.56
CA PRO A 40 10.50 1.68 -5.25
C PRO A 40 11.23 3.01 -5.17
N THR A 41 10.58 4.03 -4.60
CA THR A 41 11.09 5.39 -4.66
C THR A 41 10.83 6.18 -3.40
N MET A 42 11.72 7.14 -3.13
CA MET A 42 11.56 8.17 -2.08
C MET A 42 11.29 9.55 -2.69
N ARG A 43 11.18 9.63 -4.02
CA ARG A 43 11.03 10.89 -4.74
C ARG A 43 9.58 11.36 -4.72
N TYR A 44 9.35 12.57 -4.25
CA TYR A 44 8.06 13.26 -4.38
C TYR A 44 7.73 13.58 -5.86
N PRO A 45 6.47 13.47 -6.32
CA PRO A 45 5.28 13.04 -5.57
C PRO A 45 5.01 11.52 -5.63
N TYR A 46 5.82 10.73 -6.34
CA TYR A 46 5.62 9.27 -6.46
C TYR A 46 5.59 8.57 -5.10
N ASN A 47 6.42 9.05 -4.17
CA ASN A 47 6.28 8.83 -2.75
C ASN A 47 5.82 10.15 -2.10
N PRO A 48 4.54 10.25 -1.68
CA PRO A 48 3.93 11.52 -1.28
C PRO A 48 4.32 11.97 0.14
N ASN A 49 4.88 11.07 0.97
CA ASN A 49 5.21 11.37 2.37
C ASN A 49 6.72 11.20 2.69
N GLY A 50 7.55 10.83 1.71
CA GLY A 50 8.99 10.68 1.89
C GLY A 50 9.40 9.45 2.68
N SER A 51 8.51 8.48 2.89
CA SER A 51 8.82 7.25 3.64
C SER A 51 9.99 6.49 3.06
N VAL A 52 10.91 6.03 3.91
CA VAL A 52 12.14 5.35 3.49
C VAL A 52 11.83 4.09 2.70
N GLN A 53 12.57 3.84 1.61
CA GLN A 53 12.33 2.74 0.64
C GLN A 53 10.89 2.68 0.07
N GLY A 54 10.11 3.77 0.18
CA GLY A 54 8.73 3.81 -0.27
C GLY A 54 7.73 3.12 0.65
N VAL A 55 8.12 2.68 1.85
CA VAL A 55 7.25 1.87 2.72
C VAL A 55 5.96 2.63 3.07
N THR A 56 4.82 1.97 2.92
CA THR A 56 3.51 2.57 3.24
C THR A 56 2.48 1.59 3.83
N GLY A 57 2.89 0.34 4.01
CA GLY A 57 2.10 -0.69 4.67
C GLY A 57 2.99 -1.74 5.33
N LEU A 58 2.54 -2.21 6.49
CA LEU A 58 3.18 -3.24 7.29
C LEU A 58 2.17 -4.33 7.68
N THR A 59 2.67 -5.52 8.00
CA THR A 59 1.85 -6.63 8.49
C THR A 59 2.48 -7.29 9.72
N SER A 60 1.65 -7.89 10.57
CA SER A 60 2.09 -8.70 11.71
C SER A 60 2.88 -9.92 11.22
N ALA A 61 3.73 -10.48 12.07
CA ALA A 61 4.53 -11.66 11.71
C ALA A 61 3.68 -12.88 11.33
N ASP A 62 2.44 -12.97 11.84
CA ASP A 62 1.47 -14.02 11.48
C ASP A 62 0.52 -13.62 10.33
N GLY A 63 0.67 -12.42 9.77
CA GLY A 63 -0.09 -11.90 8.63
C GLY A 63 -1.55 -11.54 8.90
N ARG A 64 -2.04 -11.69 10.13
CA ARG A 64 -3.46 -11.48 10.47
C ARG A 64 -3.84 -10.01 10.58
N VAL A 65 -2.88 -9.13 10.87
CA VAL A 65 -3.10 -7.69 11.00
C VAL A 65 -2.23 -6.97 9.98
N THR A 66 -2.84 -6.22 9.07
CA THR A 66 -2.13 -5.39 8.09
C THR A 66 -2.59 -3.95 8.24
N ILE A 67 -1.64 -3.02 8.33
CA ILE A 67 -1.89 -1.58 8.38
C ILE A 67 -1.32 -0.92 7.13
N MET A 68 -1.97 0.14 6.67
CA MET A 68 -1.50 0.92 5.53
C MET A 68 -2.02 2.35 5.61
N MET A 69 -1.26 3.28 5.04
CA MET A 69 -1.65 4.69 4.93
C MET A 69 -2.55 5.02 3.73
N PRO A 70 -2.44 4.36 2.57
CA PRO A 70 -3.37 4.56 1.47
C PRO A 70 -4.79 4.04 1.80
N HIS A 71 -5.78 4.51 1.06
CA HIS A 71 -7.20 4.22 1.29
C HIS A 71 -7.79 3.25 0.25
N PRO A 72 -7.62 1.91 0.39
CA PRO A 72 -8.18 0.96 -0.56
C PRO A 72 -9.72 0.99 -0.62
N GLU A 73 -10.37 1.38 0.48
CA GLU A 73 -11.82 1.51 0.60
C GLU A 73 -12.40 2.71 -0.16
N ARG A 74 -11.56 3.67 -0.56
CA ARG A 74 -12.00 4.80 -1.40
C ARG A 74 -11.96 4.50 -2.89
N VAL A 75 -11.34 3.38 -3.29
CA VAL A 75 -11.06 3.04 -4.69
C VAL A 75 -11.32 1.56 -5.01
N PHE A 76 -12.16 0.89 -4.23
CA PHE A 76 -12.51 -0.52 -4.48
C PHE A 76 -13.45 -0.69 -5.68
N ARG A 77 -14.20 0.35 -6.07
CA ARG A 77 -14.96 0.38 -7.32
C ARG A 77 -14.14 1.05 -8.42
N THR A 78 -14.17 0.50 -9.63
CA THR A 78 -13.44 1.05 -10.78
C THR A 78 -13.77 2.52 -11.01
N VAL A 79 -15.06 2.88 -10.96
CA VAL A 79 -15.55 4.26 -11.17
C VAL A 79 -15.03 5.29 -10.15
N GLN A 80 -14.50 4.85 -8.99
CA GLN A 80 -13.93 5.73 -7.98
C GLN A 80 -12.44 6.03 -8.20
N ASN A 81 -11.80 5.35 -9.15
CA ASN A 81 -10.40 5.58 -9.48
C ASN A 81 -10.29 6.79 -10.42
N SER A 82 -9.46 7.77 -10.07
CA SER A 82 -9.27 8.99 -10.89
C SER A 82 -8.71 8.70 -12.28
N TRP A 83 -7.97 7.60 -12.41
CA TRP A 83 -7.56 7.00 -13.66
C TRP A 83 -7.56 5.48 -13.49
N HIS A 84 -8.05 4.76 -14.49
CA HIS A 84 -7.98 3.31 -14.58
C HIS A 84 -7.94 2.88 -16.04
N PRO A 85 -7.46 1.66 -16.35
CA PRO A 85 -7.60 1.08 -17.68
C PRO A 85 -9.06 0.88 -18.08
N ASP A 86 -9.39 1.07 -19.37
CA ASP A 86 -10.77 0.97 -19.89
C ASP A 86 -11.39 -0.43 -19.75
N HIS A 87 -10.55 -1.47 -19.65
CA HIS A 87 -10.99 -2.86 -19.58
C HIS A 87 -11.41 -3.32 -18.17
N TRP A 88 -11.30 -2.47 -17.16
CA TRP A 88 -11.78 -2.82 -15.81
C TRP A 88 -13.31 -2.90 -15.77
N GLY A 89 -13.83 -3.92 -15.08
CA GLY A 89 -15.27 -4.06 -14.80
C GLY A 89 -15.71 -3.19 -13.62
N GLU A 90 -16.73 -3.62 -12.87
CA GLU A 90 -17.21 -2.88 -11.69
C GLU A 90 -16.17 -2.80 -10.56
N ASP A 91 -15.50 -3.92 -10.27
CA ASP A 91 -14.54 -4.01 -9.18
C ASP A 91 -13.16 -3.56 -9.62
N ALA A 92 -12.58 -2.62 -8.87
CA ALA A 92 -11.16 -2.36 -8.95
C ALA A 92 -10.38 -3.46 -8.23
N PRO A 93 -9.09 -3.64 -8.52
CA PRO A 93 -8.34 -4.77 -7.96
C PRO A 93 -8.20 -4.74 -6.43
N LEU A 94 -8.29 -3.57 -5.81
CA LEU A 94 -8.26 -3.42 -4.34
C LEU A 94 -9.48 -4.05 -3.66
N MET A 95 -10.57 -4.34 -4.40
CA MET A 95 -11.68 -5.16 -3.91
C MET A 95 -11.21 -6.56 -3.45
N ARG A 96 -10.09 -7.06 -4.01
CA ARG A 96 -9.50 -8.33 -3.61
C ARG A 96 -9.08 -8.36 -2.14
N MET A 97 -8.65 -7.23 -1.57
CA MET A 97 -8.25 -7.15 -0.16
C MET A 97 -9.41 -7.54 0.78
N PHE A 98 -10.60 -6.97 0.53
CA PHE A 98 -11.80 -7.26 1.33
C PHE A 98 -12.32 -8.69 1.11
N ARG A 99 -12.24 -9.18 -0.14
CA ARG A 99 -12.59 -10.58 -0.47
C ARG A 99 -11.68 -11.58 0.25
N ASN A 100 -10.37 -11.33 0.30
CA ASN A 100 -9.42 -12.18 1.01
C ASN A 100 -9.76 -12.27 2.51
N ALA A 101 -10.10 -11.13 3.15
CA ALA A 101 -10.51 -11.12 4.55
C ALA A 101 -11.78 -11.97 4.78
N ARG A 102 -12.79 -11.85 3.91
CA ARG A 102 -14.03 -12.65 4.01
C ARG A 102 -13.77 -14.15 3.86
N VAL A 103 -12.92 -14.53 2.90
CA VAL A 103 -12.55 -15.95 2.69
C VAL A 103 -11.80 -16.49 3.91
N TRP A 104 -10.90 -15.70 4.51
CA TRP A 104 -10.12 -16.13 5.68
C TRP A 104 -10.97 -16.45 6.92
N VAL A 105 -12.07 -15.71 7.14
CA VAL A 105 -13.02 -15.97 8.25
C VAL A 105 -14.17 -16.92 7.90
N SER A 106 -14.15 -17.52 6.70
CA SER A 106 -15.15 -18.54 6.29
C SER A 106 -14.78 -19.90 6.84
#